data_AF-G4CPF6-F1
#
_entry.id   AF-G4CPF6-F1
#
_cell.length_a   1.000
_cell.length_b   1.000
_cell.length_c   1.000
_cell.angle_alpha   90.00
_cell.angle_beta   90.00
_cell.angle_gamma   90.00
#
_symmetry.space_group_name_H-M   'P 1'
#
loop_
_entity.id
_entity.type
_entity.pdbx_description
1 polymer ?
#
loop_
_entity_poly.entity_id
_entity_poly.type
_entity_poly.pdbx_seq_one_letter_code
_entity_poly.pdbx_strand_id
1 'polypeptide(L)'
;MTETKFHVGHDGNSHGLFNSYDEAEIYILKERGWTDEEIKNDLAFAKKECSKYGGDLFADPGKMPLWFITEIEMEDGKIVKVDGQSYRDYLESIGGEEGSGEYEADLKRMNAYYLLRRS
;
A
#
# COMPACT_ATOMS: atom_id res chain seq x y z
N MET A 1 -0.22 -21.63 3.80
CA MET A 1 -1.43 -20.88 4.22
C MET A 1 -1.29 -19.50 3.64
N THR A 2 -2.26 -19.02 2.88
CA THR A 2 -2.19 -17.70 2.25
C THR A 2 -2.50 -16.64 3.29
N GLU A 3 -1.69 -15.59 3.34
CA GLU A 3 -1.88 -14.45 4.24
C GLU A 3 -2.13 -13.19 3.42
N THR A 4 -3.21 -12.48 3.73
CA THR A 4 -3.49 -11.16 3.16
C THR A 4 -2.89 -10.08 4.05
N LYS A 5 -2.07 -9.22 3.46
CA LYS A 5 -1.51 -8.02 4.09
C LYS A 5 -1.97 -6.77 3.35
N PHE A 6 -2.12 -5.68 4.09
CA PHE A 6 -2.39 -4.36 3.53
C PHE A 6 -1.08 -3.58 3.48
N HIS A 7 -0.76 -3.02 2.31
CA HIS A 7 0.48 -2.30 2.12
C HIS A 7 0.24 -0.80 1.99
N VAL A 8 1.08 0.00 2.63
CA VAL A 8 1.06 1.44 2.48
C VAL A 8 2.39 1.88 1.88
N GLY A 9 2.33 2.56 0.74
CA GLY A 9 3.51 3.10 0.09
C GLY A 9 3.21 4.32 -0.79
N HIS A 10 4.13 5.27 -0.82
CA HIS A 10 4.01 6.54 -1.57
C HIS A 10 5.39 7.01 -2.06
N ASP A 11 5.50 7.45 -3.32
CA ASP A 11 6.70 8.10 -3.88
C ASP A 11 8.01 7.34 -3.59
N GLY A 12 7.98 6.01 -3.82
CA GLY A 12 9.13 5.14 -3.56
C GLY A 12 9.42 4.85 -2.08
N ASN A 13 8.57 5.30 -1.14
CA ASN A 13 8.68 4.99 0.29
C ASN A 13 7.69 3.89 0.71
N SER A 14 8.21 2.86 1.37
CA SER A 14 7.42 1.81 2.03
C SER A 14 7.15 2.21 3.48
N HIS A 15 5.89 2.18 3.88
CA HIS A 15 5.43 2.53 5.22
C HIS A 15 5.06 1.31 6.07
N GLY A 16 4.89 0.14 5.44
CA GLY A 16 4.75 -1.14 6.14
C GLY A 16 3.65 -2.05 5.60
N LEU A 17 3.56 -3.22 6.23
CA LEU A 17 2.52 -4.23 6.02
C LEU A 17 1.65 -4.33 7.27
N PHE A 18 0.34 -4.27 7.08
CA PHE A 18 -0.68 -4.24 8.13
C PHE A 18 -1.60 -5.45 7.99
N ASN A 19 -2.25 -5.85 9.09
CA ASN A 19 -3.15 -7.00 9.08
C ASN A 19 -4.56 -6.62 8.62
N SER A 20 -4.89 -5.33 8.62
CA SER A 20 -6.16 -4.81 8.14
C SER A 20 -5.98 -3.46 7.44
N TYR A 21 -6.98 -3.12 6.63
CA TYR A 21 -7.07 -1.80 6.01
C TYR A 21 -7.16 -0.67 7.05
N ASP A 22 -7.93 -0.88 8.12
CA ASP A 22 -8.06 0.11 9.21
C ASP A 22 -6.71 0.38 9.91
N GLU A 23 -5.89 -0.66 10.14
CA GLU A 23 -4.54 -0.49 10.71
C GLU A 23 -3.64 0.35 9.80
N ALA A 24 -3.70 0.12 8.49
CA ALA A 24 -2.96 0.86 7.48
C ALA A 24 -3.38 2.34 7.43
N GLU A 25 -4.68 2.63 7.47
CA GLU A 25 -5.21 3.99 7.49
C GLU A 25 -4.81 4.74 8.77
N ILE A 26 -4.95 4.10 9.93
CA ILE A 26 -4.55 4.67 11.22
C ILE A 26 -3.06 5.03 11.21
N TYR A 27 -2.22 4.16 10.65
CA TYR A 27 -0.80 4.45 10.51
C TYR A 27 -0.56 5.74 9.70
N ILE A 28 -1.20 5.90 8.54
CA ILE A 28 -1.04 7.10 7.71
C ILE A 28 -1.52 8.36 8.42
N LEU A 29 -2.64 8.30 9.14
CA LEU A 29 -3.14 9.45 9.89
C LEU A 29 -2.14 9.90 10.97
N LYS A 30 -1.52 8.94 11.66
CA LYS A 30 -0.48 9.21 12.65
C LYS A 30 0.77 9.83 12.03
N GLU A 31 1.23 9.33 10.89
CA GLU A 31 2.36 9.92 10.15
C GLU A 31 2.05 11.36 9.69
N ARG A 32 0.77 11.67 9.48
CA ARG A 32 0.26 13.02 9.17
C ARG A 32 -0.01 13.88 10.40
N GLY A 33 0.30 13.39 11.60
CA GLY A 33 0.22 14.14 12.84
C GLY A 33 -1.11 14.04 13.58
N TRP A 34 -2.04 13.17 13.17
CA TRP A 34 -3.28 12.95 13.92
C TRP A 34 -2.99 12.23 15.24
N THR A 35 -3.63 12.70 16.29
CA THR A 35 -3.62 12.07 17.61
C THR A 35 -4.59 10.89 17.69
N ASP A 36 -4.39 10.01 18.67
CA ASP A 36 -5.33 8.90 18.92
C ASP A 36 -6.75 9.41 19.24
N GLU A 37 -6.87 10.60 19.84
CA GLU A 37 -8.16 11.21 20.17
C GLU A 37 -8.88 11.73 18.94
N GLU A 38 -8.19 12.41 18.02
CA GLU A 38 -8.74 12.85 16.73
C GLU A 38 -9.14 11.65 15.86
N ILE A 39 -8.31 10.60 15.80
CA ILE A 39 -8.64 9.38 15.05
C ILE A 39 -9.92 8.74 15.61
N LYS A 40 -10.04 8.66 16.93
CA LYS A 40 -11.20 8.06 17.59
C LYS A 40 -12.48 8.88 17.38
N ASN A 41 -12.40 10.20 17.46
CA ASN A 41 -13.57 11.07 17.51
C ASN A 41 -13.97 11.59 16.12
N ASP A 42 -13.01 11.84 15.23
CA ASP A 42 -13.22 12.67 14.04
C ASP A 42 -13.05 11.89 12.73
N LEU A 43 -12.40 10.72 12.73
CA LEU A 43 -12.13 9.96 11.50
C LEU A 43 -13.38 9.65 10.68
N ALA A 44 -14.44 9.15 11.34
CA ALA A 44 -15.69 8.80 10.66
C ALA A 44 -16.36 10.03 10.03
N PHE A 45 -16.30 11.18 10.71
CA PHE A 45 -16.82 12.43 10.20
C PHE A 45 -15.99 12.94 9.02
N ALA A 46 -14.66 12.94 9.15
CA ALA A 46 -13.73 13.38 8.11
C ALA A 46 -13.87 12.55 6.82
N LYS A 47 -13.95 11.22 6.93
CA LYS A 47 -14.21 10.32 5.79
C LYS A 47 -15.52 10.68 5.08
N LYS A 48 -16.60 10.86 5.86
CA LYS A 48 -17.92 11.20 5.32
C LYS A 48 -17.91 12.53 4.58
N GLU A 49 -17.30 13.57 5.15
CA GLU A 49 -17.21 14.88 4.52
C GLU A 49 -16.31 14.86 3.27
N CYS A 50 -15.18 14.15 3.29
CA CYS A 50 -14.34 13.96 2.10
C CYS A 50 -15.11 13.27 0.96
N SER A 51 -15.76 12.14 1.24
CA SER A 51 -16.50 11.37 0.23
C SER A 51 -17.66 12.16 -0.39
N LYS A 52 -18.31 13.05 0.36
CA LYS A 52 -19.38 13.92 -0.14
C LYS A 52 -18.94 14.78 -1.34
N TYR A 53 -17.68 15.16 -1.38
CA TYR A 53 -17.10 15.96 -2.46
C TYR A 53 -16.25 15.13 -3.44
N GLY A 54 -16.36 13.79 -3.38
CA GLY A 54 -15.56 12.87 -4.19
C GLY A 54 -14.07 12.88 -3.83
N GLY A 55 -13.72 13.42 -2.66
CA GLY A 55 -12.35 13.48 -2.16
C GLY A 55 -11.95 12.22 -1.41
N ASP A 56 -10.65 12.01 -1.33
CA ASP A 56 -10.03 11.01 -0.46
C ASP A 56 -9.34 11.75 0.69
N LEU A 57 -9.62 11.33 1.94
CA LEU A 57 -8.98 11.87 3.14
C LEU A 57 -7.46 11.68 3.11
N PHE A 58 -7.00 10.65 2.38
CA PHE A 58 -5.59 10.36 2.20
C PHE A 58 -5.01 11.07 0.97
N ALA A 59 -5.81 11.69 0.09
CA ALA A 59 -5.24 12.44 -1.03
C ALA A 59 -4.45 13.67 -0.55
N ASP A 60 -3.36 13.99 -1.25
CA ASP A 60 -2.53 15.17 -1.00
C ASP A 60 -2.63 16.07 -2.24
N PRO A 61 -3.21 17.28 -2.14
CA PRO A 61 -3.43 18.15 -3.31
C PRO A 61 -2.13 18.44 -4.07
N GLY A 62 -2.13 18.19 -5.38
CA GLY A 62 -0.96 18.41 -6.24
C GLY A 62 0.06 17.27 -6.23
N LYS A 63 -0.17 16.21 -5.46
CA LYS A 63 0.55 14.93 -5.57
C LYS A 63 -0.36 13.89 -6.22
N MET A 64 0.24 12.83 -6.75
CA MET A 64 -0.52 11.64 -7.13
C MET A 64 -1.30 11.15 -5.89
N PRO A 65 -2.50 10.58 -6.06
CA PRO A 65 -3.23 9.98 -4.96
C PRO A 65 -2.30 9.05 -4.17
N LEU A 66 -2.43 8.99 -2.84
CA LEU A 66 -1.97 7.80 -2.11
C LEU A 66 -2.61 6.56 -2.75
N TRP A 67 -2.16 5.36 -2.39
CA TRP A 67 -2.61 4.08 -2.97
C TRP A 67 -1.80 3.68 -4.20
N PHE A 68 -0.66 3.05 -3.94
CA PHE A 68 -0.04 2.24 -4.97
C PHE A 68 -0.65 0.84 -5.03
N ILE A 69 -0.90 0.17 -3.89
CA ILE A 69 -1.54 -1.15 -3.77
C ILE A 69 -2.24 -1.25 -2.42
N THR A 70 -3.43 -1.85 -2.39
CA THR A 70 -4.21 -2.02 -1.15
C THR A 70 -3.98 -3.39 -0.52
N GLU A 71 -3.83 -4.43 -1.35
CA GLU A 71 -3.77 -5.82 -0.90
C GLU A 71 -2.55 -6.57 -1.46
N ILE A 72 -1.85 -7.30 -0.59
CA ILE A 72 -0.78 -8.22 -0.92
C ILE A 72 -1.16 -9.60 -0.37
N GLU A 73 -1.39 -10.58 -1.26
CA GLU A 73 -1.50 -11.98 -0.84
C GLU A 73 -0.11 -12.61 -0.84
N MET A 74 0.22 -13.31 0.25
CA MET A 74 1.51 -13.97 0.46
C MET A 74 1.36 -15.46 0.73
N GLU A 75 2.34 -16.24 0.25
CA GLU A 75 2.49 -17.66 0.55
C GLU A 75 3.97 -17.94 0.89
N ASP A 76 4.23 -18.58 2.04
CA ASP A 76 5.58 -18.91 2.52
C ASP A 76 6.56 -17.72 2.51
N GLY A 77 6.08 -16.53 2.87
CA GLY A 77 6.87 -15.29 2.92
C GLY A 77 7.15 -14.66 1.55
N LYS A 78 6.51 -15.14 0.48
CA LYS A 78 6.62 -14.62 -0.88
C LYS A 78 5.31 -14.01 -1.33
N ILE A 79 5.39 -12.93 -2.09
CA ILE A 79 4.22 -12.28 -2.68
C ILE A 79 3.73 -13.15 -3.84
N VAL A 80 2.43 -13.48 -3.84
CA VAL A 80 1.78 -14.25 -4.89
C VAL A 80 0.77 -13.43 -5.68
N LYS A 81 0.15 -12.42 -5.05
CA LYS A 81 -0.73 -11.46 -5.72
C LYS A 81 -0.62 -10.08 -5.13
N VAL A 82 -1.02 -9.12 -5.95
CA VAL A 82 -1.09 -7.69 -5.69
C VAL A 82 -2.44 -7.20 -6.19
N ASP A 83 -3.28 -6.65 -5.31
CA ASP A 83 -4.65 -6.17 -5.63
C ASP A 83 -5.48 -7.19 -6.44
N GLY A 84 -5.39 -8.47 -6.09
CA GLY A 84 -6.10 -9.56 -6.76
C GLY A 84 -5.49 -9.99 -8.11
N GLN A 85 -4.50 -9.27 -8.63
CA GLN A 85 -3.72 -9.65 -9.81
C GLN A 85 -2.55 -10.55 -9.41
N SER A 86 -2.19 -11.53 -10.25
CA SER A 86 -1.00 -12.35 -9.97
C SER A 86 0.25 -11.46 -9.91
N TYR A 87 1.17 -11.76 -9.00
CA TYR A 87 2.34 -10.91 -8.81
C TYR A 87 3.22 -10.85 -10.07
N ARG A 88 3.25 -11.93 -10.86
CA ARG A 88 3.96 -11.94 -12.15
C ARG A 88 3.32 -10.99 -13.14
N ASP A 89 2.01 -11.07 -13.34
CA ASP A 89 1.29 -10.18 -14.27
C ASP A 89 1.42 -8.71 -13.83
N TYR A 90 1.43 -8.47 -12.51
CA TYR A 90 1.66 -7.14 -11.97
C TYR A 90 3.05 -6.62 -12.35
N LEU A 91 4.10 -7.43 -12.17
CA LEU A 91 5.47 -7.08 -12.56
C LEU A 91 5.62 -6.85 -14.07
N GLU A 92 4.98 -7.68 -14.89
CA GLU A 92 4.95 -7.48 -16.34
C GLU A 92 4.27 -6.17 -16.74
N SER A 93 3.17 -5.82 -16.06
CA SER A 93 2.44 -4.57 -16.33
C SER A 93 3.24 -3.30 -16.02
N ILE A 94 4.27 -3.38 -15.17
CA ILE A 94 5.08 -2.24 -14.73
C ILE A 94 6.50 -2.19 -15.32
N GLY A 95 6.90 -3.17 -16.14
CA GLY A 95 8.11 -2.98 -16.96
C GLY A 95 8.90 -4.20 -17.42
N GLY A 96 8.70 -5.40 -16.87
CA GLY A 96 9.57 -6.54 -17.19
C GLY A 96 8.91 -7.61 -18.07
N GLU A 97 9.50 -7.96 -19.21
CA GLU A 97 9.16 -9.22 -19.90
C GLU A 97 9.73 -10.41 -19.09
N GLU A 98 8.90 -11.41 -18.76
CA GLU A 98 9.33 -12.58 -17.99
C GLU A 98 10.54 -13.28 -18.66
N GLY A 99 11.59 -13.53 -17.88
CA GLY A 99 12.84 -14.12 -18.37
C GLY A 99 13.92 -13.11 -18.80
N SER A 100 13.62 -11.81 -18.77
CA SER A 100 14.64 -10.75 -18.94
C SER A 100 15.42 -10.49 -17.65
N GLY A 101 16.64 -9.95 -17.78
CA GLY A 101 17.39 -9.46 -16.62
C GLY A 101 16.72 -8.28 -15.91
N GLU A 102 15.88 -7.53 -16.62
CA GLU A 102 15.09 -6.43 -16.08
C GLU A 102 13.96 -6.94 -15.19
N TYR A 103 13.30 -8.04 -15.57
CA TYR A 103 12.28 -8.70 -14.74
C TYR A 103 12.84 -9.15 -13.39
N GLU A 104 14.00 -9.79 -13.37
CA GLU A 104 14.64 -10.22 -12.11
C GLU A 104 15.08 -9.03 -11.24
N ALA A 105 15.54 -7.95 -11.86
CA ALA A 105 15.88 -6.72 -11.16
C ALA A 105 14.63 -6.04 -10.55
N ASP A 106 13.53 -6.03 -11.29
CA ASP A 106 12.25 -5.49 -10.86
C ASP A 106 11.64 -6.34 -9.75
N LEU A 107 11.63 -7.67 -9.88
CA LEU A 107 11.22 -8.60 -8.83
C LEU A 107 11.98 -8.35 -7.53
N LYS A 108 13.30 -8.18 -7.60
CA LYS A 108 14.13 -7.88 -6.43
C LYS A 108 13.80 -6.52 -5.82
N ARG A 109 13.63 -5.48 -6.65
CA ARG A 109 13.28 -4.13 -6.21
C ARG A 109 11.91 -4.09 -5.54
N MET A 110 10.92 -4.75 -6.12
CA MET A 110 9.56 -4.78 -5.61
C MET A 110 9.45 -5.61 -4.33
N ASN A 111 10.11 -6.78 -4.26
CA ASN A 111 10.20 -7.53 -3.01
C ASN A 111 10.89 -6.72 -1.91
N ALA A 112 11.96 -5.99 -2.24
CA ALA A 112 12.58 -5.08 -1.28
C ALA A 112 11.61 -4.00 -0.83
N TYR A 113 10.88 -3.39 -1.75
CA TYR A 113 9.91 -2.33 -1.44
C TYR A 113 8.78 -2.81 -0.52
N TYR A 114 8.17 -3.96 -0.79
CA TYR A 114 7.04 -4.46 0.00
C TYR A 114 7.47 -5.14 1.30
N LEU A 115 8.62 -5.83 1.31
CA LEU A 115 8.99 -6.75 2.38
C LEU A 115 10.11 -6.24 3.29
N LEU A 116 10.97 -5.31 2.83
CA LEU A 116 11.99 -4.73 3.70
C LEU A 116 11.40 -3.55 4.47
N ARG A 117 11.13 -3.78 5.76
CA ARG A 117 11.08 -2.70 6.75
C ARG A 117 12.43 -1.98 6.74
N ARG A 118 12.44 -0.64 6.68
CA ARG A 118 13.60 0.12 7.16
C ARG A 118 13.81 -0.25 8.63
N SER A 119 14.92 -0.94 8.89
CA SER A 119 15.53 -1.11 10.21
C SER A 119 15.81 0.24 10.85
#